data_AF-A0A6G0U5A9-F1
#
_entry.id   AF-A0A6G0U5A9-F1
#
_cell.length_a   1.000
_cell.length_b   1.000
_cell.length_c   1.000
_cell.angle_alpha   90.00
_cell.angle_beta   90.00
_cell.angle_gamma   90.00
#
_symmetry.space_group_name_H-M   'P 1'
#
loop_
_entity.id
_entity.type
_entity.pdbx_description
1 polymer ?
#
loop_
_entity_poly.entity_id
_entity_poly.type
_entity_poly.pdbx_seq_one_letter_code
_entity_poly.pdbx_strand_id
1 'polypeptide(L)'
;MRKRVQKLLFHRAILLSGSPLSPLSLVRDPVFYGHQVAKLVNCSPDLQHLHLLNCLRNTPLEQLLNAQLHVPEFTTVFGPSVDGVIIDVGTAAESSRTNSQSNGQDNGPGRPPEDPNELVLANGFGPAILANPSARQRLLSRLSRFDLMLGVVRAESFFAFTGDDVQYGIEADRRTKILKTYVKNTYKYHLTEILATIVNEYTDWDRPVQHPVNIRDETLEALSDAQVVAPVINTADLHSANRRNSYLFVFDYQTKYGDYQQVSSDFDT
;
A
#
# COMPACT_ATOMS: atom_id res chain seq x y z
N MET A 1 -3.92 38.77 14.56
CA MET A 1 -4.69 37.86 13.67
C MET A 1 -4.85 36.50 14.35
N ARG A 2 -6.07 36.10 14.73
CA ARG A 2 -6.34 34.78 15.32
C ARG A 2 -6.31 33.72 14.21
N LYS A 3 -5.30 32.83 14.20
CA LYS A 3 -5.31 31.62 13.38
C LYS A 3 -6.57 30.82 13.77
N ARG A 4 -7.48 30.56 12.82
CA ARG A 4 -8.55 29.57 13.02
C ARG A 4 -7.87 28.22 13.20
N VAL A 5 -7.74 27.78 14.45
CA VAL A 5 -7.43 26.38 14.75
C VAL A 5 -8.68 25.61 14.39
N GLN A 6 -8.63 24.82 13.30
CA GLN A 6 -9.68 23.85 13.02
C GLN A 6 -9.80 22.95 14.25
N LYS A 7 -11.01 22.89 14.83
CA LYS A 7 -11.29 22.05 16.00
C LYS A 7 -11.04 20.60 15.62
N LEU A 8 -10.14 19.92 16.32
CA LEU A 8 -9.87 18.50 16.13
C LEU A 8 -11.09 17.69 16.61
N LEU A 9 -11.47 16.66 15.86
CA LEU A 9 -12.53 15.73 16.25
C LEU A 9 -12.02 14.68 17.24
N PHE A 10 -10.74 14.33 17.17
CA PHE A 10 -10.06 13.38 18.04
C PHE A 10 -8.65 13.87 18.34
N HIS A 11 -8.08 13.37 19.43
CA HIS A 11 -6.75 13.76 19.91
C HIS A 11 -5.76 12.59 19.93
N ARG A 12 -6.23 11.35 19.75
CA ARG A 12 -5.42 10.14 19.78
C ARG A 12 -5.89 9.17 18.71
N ALA A 13 -4.95 8.45 18.12
CA ALA A 13 -5.22 7.38 17.17
C ALA A 13 -4.37 6.15 17.51
N ILE A 14 -4.92 4.97 17.24
CA ILE A 14 -4.21 3.69 17.33
C ILE A 14 -4.28 3.04 15.95
N LEU A 15 -3.13 2.70 15.37
CA LEU A 15 -3.01 1.99 14.11
C LEU A 15 -2.50 0.57 14.38
N LEU A 16 -3.27 -0.43 13.99
CA LEU A 16 -2.95 -1.85 14.15
C LEU A 16 -2.67 -2.42 12.77
N SER A 17 -1.44 -2.89 12.51
CA SER A 17 -1.06 -3.56 11.26
C SER A 17 -1.46 -2.79 10.00
N GLY A 18 -1.35 -1.45 10.06
CA GLY A 18 -1.87 -0.60 9.01
C GLY A 18 -1.27 0.80 9.03
N SER A 19 -1.03 1.35 7.85
CA SER A 19 -0.41 2.64 7.66
C SER A 19 -0.99 3.34 6.43
N PRO A 20 -1.15 4.68 6.45
CA PRO A 20 -1.52 5.44 5.26
C PRO A 20 -0.43 5.42 4.17
N LEU A 21 0.79 4.94 4.47
CA LEU A 21 1.87 4.78 3.49
C LEU A 21 1.94 3.36 2.92
N SER A 22 1.11 2.44 3.40
CA SER A 22 1.08 1.06 2.90
C SER A 22 0.62 1.01 1.44
N PRO A 23 1.18 0.12 0.60
CA PRO A 23 0.75 -0.04 -0.81
C PRO A 23 -0.74 -0.32 -0.99
N LEU A 24 -1.40 -0.93 0.00
CA LEU A 24 -2.82 -1.30 -0.03
C LEU A 24 -3.76 -0.21 0.48
N SER A 25 -3.22 0.89 1.01
CA SER A 25 -4.03 1.95 1.66
C SER A 25 -4.80 2.84 0.69
N LEU A 26 -4.43 2.84 -0.60
CA LEU A 26 -5.00 3.71 -1.62
C LEU A 26 -5.20 2.97 -2.95
N VAL A 27 -6.32 3.24 -3.60
CA VAL A 27 -6.62 2.74 -4.95
C VAL A 27 -5.82 3.52 -5.97
N ARG A 28 -5.07 2.80 -6.83
CA ARG A 28 -4.24 3.40 -7.88
C ARG A 28 -5.08 4.00 -9.01
N ASP A 29 -6.07 3.25 -9.51
CA ASP A 29 -6.90 3.66 -10.64
C ASP A 29 -8.41 3.45 -10.36
N PRO A 30 -9.02 4.32 -9.53
CA PRO A 30 -10.43 4.17 -9.16
C PRO A 30 -11.37 4.38 -10.35
N VAL A 31 -10.97 5.15 -11.36
CA VAL A 31 -11.77 5.44 -12.55
C VAL A 31 -11.86 4.20 -13.43
N PHE A 32 -10.74 3.53 -13.69
CA PHE A 32 -10.71 2.29 -14.46
C PHE A 32 -11.62 1.21 -13.84
N TYR A 33 -11.46 0.94 -12.54
CA TYR A 33 -12.28 -0.08 -11.86
C TYR A 33 -13.75 0.33 -11.77
N GLY A 34 -14.05 1.62 -11.60
CA GLY A 34 -15.42 2.14 -11.67
C GLY A 34 -16.08 1.88 -13.02
N HIS A 35 -15.36 2.09 -14.14
CA HIS A 35 -15.86 1.78 -15.47
C HIS A 35 -16.02 0.28 -15.72
N GLN A 36 -15.14 -0.56 -15.15
CA GLN A 36 -15.27 -2.01 -15.26
C GLN A 36 -16.53 -2.52 -14.55
N VAL A 37 -16.84 -2.01 -13.35
CA VAL A 37 -18.11 -2.34 -12.68
C VAL A 37 -19.29 -1.86 -13.52
N ALA A 38 -19.25 -0.62 -14.03
CA ALA A 38 -20.32 -0.08 -14.87
C ALA A 38 -20.64 -1.01 -16.05
N LYS A 39 -19.62 -1.48 -16.77
CA LYS A 39 -19.78 -2.44 -17.87
C LYS A 39 -20.42 -3.75 -17.40
N LEU A 40 -19.99 -4.30 -16.26
CA LEU A 40 -20.50 -5.57 -15.73
C LEU A 40 -21.97 -5.50 -15.29
N VAL A 41 -22.46 -4.31 -14.91
CA VAL A 41 -23.86 -4.08 -14.52
C VAL A 41 -24.71 -3.43 -15.61
N ASN A 42 -24.27 -3.48 -16.87
CA ASN A 42 -24.95 -2.92 -18.04
C ASN A 42 -25.17 -1.39 -17.99
N CYS A 43 -24.34 -0.66 -17.25
CA CYS A 43 -24.26 0.80 -17.32
C CYS A 43 -23.14 1.20 -18.28
N SER A 44 -23.49 1.82 -19.42
CA SER A 44 -22.47 2.21 -20.40
C SER A 44 -21.54 3.29 -19.82
N PRO A 45 -20.21 3.06 -19.83
CA PRO A 45 -19.23 4.02 -19.34
C PRO A 45 -19.12 5.29 -20.20
N ASP A 46 -19.58 5.23 -21.45
CA ASP A 46 -19.54 6.34 -22.41
C ASP A 46 -20.67 7.35 -22.20
N LEU A 47 -21.61 7.04 -21.30
CA LEU A 47 -22.67 7.96 -20.92
C LEU A 47 -22.07 9.22 -20.26
N GLN A 48 -22.77 10.34 -20.43
CA GLN A 48 -22.47 11.54 -19.67
C GLN A 48 -22.48 11.23 -18.17
N HIS A 49 -21.54 11.82 -17.42
CA HIS A 49 -21.29 11.50 -16.00
C HIS A 49 -22.56 11.37 -15.14
N LEU A 50 -23.50 12.31 -15.26
CA LEU A 50 -24.77 12.27 -14.51
C LEU A 50 -25.65 11.06 -14.86
N HIS A 51 -25.72 10.69 -16.14
CA HIS A 51 -26.50 9.53 -16.60
C HIS A 51 -25.87 8.21 -16.16
N LEU A 52 -24.54 8.11 -16.19
CA LEU A 52 -23.82 6.97 -15.65
C LEU A 52 -24.10 6.78 -14.16
N LEU A 53 -24.00 7.85 -13.36
CA LEU A 53 -24.29 7.79 -11.93
C LEU A 53 -25.75 7.43 -11.64
N ASN A 54 -26.71 7.95 -12.42
CA ASN A 54 -28.11 7.58 -12.28
C ASN A 54 -28.35 6.12 -12.62
N CYS A 55 -27.70 5.58 -13.66
CA CYS A 55 -27.77 4.16 -13.99
C CYS A 55 -27.26 3.30 -12.83
N LEU A 56 -26.04 3.57 -12.34
CA LEU A 56 -25.43 2.84 -11.23
C LEU A 56 -26.27 2.91 -9.94
N ARG A 57 -26.89 4.06 -9.67
CA ARG A 57 -27.75 4.24 -8.50
C ARG A 57 -29.06 3.45 -8.58
N ASN A 58 -29.55 3.19 -9.79
CA ASN A 58 -30.76 2.40 -10.02
C ASN A 58 -30.47 0.90 -10.14
N THR A 59 -29.20 0.49 -10.26
CA THR A 59 -28.79 -0.91 -10.24
C THR A 59 -29.00 -1.52 -8.84
N PRO A 60 -29.63 -2.69 -8.72
CA PRO A 60 -29.74 -3.42 -7.45
C PRO A 60 -28.36 -3.66 -6.82
N LEU A 61 -28.26 -3.44 -5.51
CA LEU A 61 -26.99 -3.59 -4.77
C LEU A 61 -26.35 -4.98 -4.97
N GLU A 62 -27.16 -6.03 -5.01
CA GLU A 62 -26.67 -7.39 -5.22
C GLU A 62 -25.94 -7.55 -6.58
N GLN A 63 -26.41 -6.88 -7.63
CA GLN A 63 -25.73 -6.89 -8.92
C GLN A 63 -24.39 -6.15 -8.87
N LEU A 64 -24.31 -5.05 -8.12
CA LEU A 64 -23.06 -4.31 -7.92
C LEU A 64 -22.05 -5.14 -7.12
N LEU A 65 -22.49 -5.83 -6.07
CA LEU A 65 -21.62 -6.67 -5.23
C LEU A 65 -21.17 -7.95 -5.94
N ASN A 66 -21.99 -8.49 -6.83
CA ASN A 66 -21.68 -9.69 -7.61
C ASN A 66 -20.85 -9.41 -8.87
N ALA A 67 -20.51 -8.14 -9.15
CA ALA A 67 -19.66 -7.77 -10.29
C ALA A 67 -18.24 -8.34 -10.09
N GLN A 68 -17.92 -9.42 -10.81
CA GLN A 68 -16.63 -10.10 -10.71
C GLN A 68 -15.54 -9.31 -11.44
N LEU A 69 -14.72 -8.60 -10.67
CA LEU A 69 -13.54 -7.92 -11.19
C LEU A 69 -12.30 -8.82 -11.10
N HIS A 70 -11.44 -8.73 -12.10
CA HIS A 70 -10.08 -9.26 -11.98
C HIS A 70 -9.25 -8.28 -11.14
N VAL A 71 -8.94 -8.68 -9.91
CA VAL A 71 -8.12 -7.91 -8.97
C VAL A 71 -6.70 -8.49 -8.97
N PRO A 72 -5.68 -7.72 -9.37
CA PRO A 72 -4.30 -8.16 -9.23
C PRO A 72 -3.92 -8.40 -7.76
N GLU A 73 -3.14 -9.45 -7.50
CA GLU A 73 -2.62 -9.73 -6.16
C GLU A 73 -1.85 -8.52 -5.61
N PHE A 74 -1.91 -8.30 -4.29
CA PHE A 74 -1.24 -7.19 -3.58
C PHE A 74 -1.72 -5.79 -3.99
N THR A 75 -2.94 -5.68 -4.52
CA THR A 75 -3.56 -4.39 -4.85
C THR A 75 -4.96 -4.27 -4.26
N THR A 76 -5.47 -3.04 -4.19
CA THR A 76 -6.87 -2.76 -3.88
C THR A 76 -7.55 -2.02 -5.03
N VAL A 77 -8.80 -2.38 -5.32
CA VAL A 77 -9.58 -1.81 -6.43
C VAL A 77 -10.66 -0.83 -5.95
N PHE A 78 -11.12 -0.99 -4.71
CA PHE A 78 -12.08 -0.10 -4.06
C PHE A 78 -11.59 0.25 -2.66
N GLY A 79 -11.57 1.55 -2.36
CA GLY A 79 -10.97 2.08 -1.15
C GLY A 79 -10.71 3.58 -1.27
N PRO A 80 -9.88 4.14 -0.38
CA PRO A 80 -9.48 5.53 -0.45
C PRO A 80 -8.83 5.86 -1.79
N SER A 81 -9.10 7.06 -2.32
CA SER A 81 -8.48 7.57 -3.55
C SER A 81 -8.09 9.04 -3.39
N VAL A 82 -7.10 9.50 -4.16
CA VAL A 82 -6.74 10.93 -4.21
C VAL A 82 -7.82 11.68 -4.99
N ASP A 83 -8.61 12.48 -4.29
CA ASP A 83 -9.74 13.24 -4.84
C ASP A 83 -9.48 14.76 -4.87
N GLY A 84 -8.42 15.23 -4.22
CA GLY A 84 -8.10 16.66 -4.08
C GLY A 84 -9.01 17.42 -3.10
N VAL A 85 -9.98 16.74 -2.46
CA VAL A 85 -10.92 17.32 -1.52
C VAL A 85 -10.63 16.82 -0.10
N ILE A 86 -10.69 15.50 0.10
CA ILE A 86 -10.41 14.85 1.38
C ILE A 86 -8.94 14.43 1.45
N ILE A 87 -8.47 13.76 0.39
CA ILE A 87 -7.09 13.28 0.24
C ILE A 87 -6.43 14.11 -0.85
N ASP A 88 -5.56 15.02 -0.43
CA ASP A 88 -4.82 15.92 -1.33
C ASP A 88 -3.32 15.64 -1.21
N VAL A 89 -2.73 15.20 -2.31
CA VAL A 89 -1.28 14.94 -2.46
C VAL A 89 -0.55 16.19 -2.96
N GLY A 90 -1.25 17.30 -3.20
CA GLY A 90 -0.66 18.56 -3.67
C GLY A 90 -0.73 18.79 -5.16
N THR A 91 -1.34 17.88 -5.90
CA THR A 91 -1.47 17.93 -7.37
C THR A 91 -2.41 19.05 -7.83
N ALA A 92 -3.43 19.40 -7.03
CA ALA A 92 -4.41 20.43 -7.38
C ALA A 92 -3.87 21.87 -7.32
N ALA A 93 -2.78 22.12 -6.57
CA ALA A 93 -2.23 23.47 -6.40
C ALA A 93 -1.25 23.88 -7.52
N GLU A 94 -0.73 22.92 -8.28
CA GLU A 94 0.24 23.17 -9.36
C GLU A 94 -0.43 23.27 -10.74
N SER A 95 -1.55 22.57 -10.98
CA SER A 95 -2.31 22.66 -12.23
C SER A 95 -2.98 24.03 -12.46
N SER A 96 -3.10 24.86 -11.42
CA SER A 96 -3.57 26.25 -11.53
C SER A 96 -2.43 27.27 -11.76
N ARG A 97 -1.16 26.85 -11.79
CA ARG A 97 0.01 27.75 -11.93
C ARG A 97 0.77 27.60 -13.25
N THR A 98 0.50 26.59 -14.05
CA THR A 98 1.15 26.35 -15.36
C THR A 98 0.29 26.77 -16.56
N ASN A 99 -0.41 27.90 -16.45
CA ASN A 99 -0.84 28.68 -17.62
C ASN A 99 0.10 29.87 -17.84
N SER A 100 1.41 29.61 -17.88
CA SER A 100 2.42 30.58 -18.28
C SER A 100 3.49 29.89 -19.13
N GLN A 101 3.30 29.96 -20.45
CA GLN A 101 4.31 29.87 -21.50
C GLN A 101 5.20 28.61 -21.52
N SER A 102 4.78 27.62 -22.31
CA SER A 102 5.65 26.56 -22.83
C SER A 102 6.68 27.14 -23.82
N ASN A 103 7.95 27.24 -23.41
CA ASN A 103 9.08 27.25 -24.34
C ASN A 103 9.73 25.87 -24.28
N GLY A 104 9.78 25.20 -25.42
CA GLY A 104 10.32 23.84 -25.55
C GLY A 104 11.81 23.77 -25.27
N GLN A 105 12.22 22.74 -24.54
CA GLN A 105 13.59 22.25 -24.48
C GLN A 105 13.59 20.74 -24.24
N ASP A 106 14.41 20.05 -25.03
CA ASP A 106 14.64 18.61 -25.09
C ASP A 106 14.73 17.91 -23.73
N ASN A 107 14.02 16.79 -23.57
CA ASN A 107 14.15 15.90 -22.42
C ASN A 107 14.86 14.60 -22.83
N GLY A 108 16.11 14.44 -22.39
CA GLY A 108 16.87 13.19 -22.50
C GLY A 108 16.35 12.06 -21.59
N PRO A 109 16.85 10.82 -21.77
CA PRO A 109 16.38 9.66 -21.01
C PRO A 109 16.98 9.64 -19.60
N GLY A 110 16.13 9.69 -18.56
CA GLY A 110 16.56 9.56 -17.16
C GLY A 110 15.90 10.52 -16.16
N ARG A 111 14.93 11.35 -16.56
CA ARG A 111 14.22 12.22 -15.59
C ARG A 111 13.14 11.43 -14.84
N PRO A 112 13.05 11.51 -13.50
CA PRO A 112 11.93 10.96 -12.74
C PRO A 112 10.61 11.61 -13.22
N PRO A 113 9.47 10.89 -13.15
CA PRO A 113 8.19 11.41 -13.64
C PRO A 113 7.85 12.75 -12.99
N GLU A 114 7.64 13.78 -13.81
CA GLU A 114 7.35 15.16 -13.35
C GLU A 114 5.90 15.35 -12.90
N ASP A 115 5.02 14.37 -13.13
CA ASP A 115 3.62 14.42 -12.70
C ASP A 115 3.41 13.57 -11.43
N PRO A 116 3.01 14.17 -10.28
CA PRO A 116 2.77 13.42 -9.06
C PRO A 116 1.63 12.40 -9.18
N ASN A 117 0.68 12.59 -10.11
CA ASN A 117 -0.33 11.57 -10.41
C ASN A 117 0.30 10.34 -11.05
N GLU A 118 1.31 10.51 -11.91
CA GLU A 118 2.05 9.40 -12.49
C GLU A 118 2.88 8.67 -11.42
N LEU A 119 3.39 9.37 -10.39
CA LEU A 119 4.10 8.75 -9.28
C LEU A 119 3.18 7.91 -8.38
N VAL A 120 1.96 8.40 -8.10
CA VAL A 120 0.92 7.63 -7.37
C VAL A 120 0.53 6.37 -8.15
N LEU A 121 0.37 6.50 -9.47
CA LEU A 121 0.06 5.39 -10.37
C LEU A 121 1.23 4.39 -10.51
N ALA A 122 2.47 4.88 -10.51
CA ALA A 122 3.68 4.09 -10.75
C ALA A 122 4.15 3.29 -9.52
N ASN A 123 4.19 3.93 -8.34
CA ASN A 123 4.84 3.37 -7.16
C ASN A 123 3.95 3.41 -5.90
N GLY A 124 2.67 3.77 -6.05
CA GLY A 124 1.74 3.91 -4.95
C GLY A 124 1.87 5.24 -4.19
N PHE A 125 0.98 5.42 -3.21
CA PHE A 125 0.78 6.68 -2.51
C PHE A 125 1.95 7.11 -1.62
N GLY A 126 2.63 6.15 -0.97
CA GLY A 126 3.75 6.43 -0.07
C GLY A 126 4.90 7.17 -0.77
N PRO A 127 5.52 6.59 -1.82
CA PRO A 127 6.58 7.25 -2.57
C PRO A 127 6.16 8.60 -3.18
N ALA A 128 4.91 8.71 -3.66
CA ALA A 128 4.38 9.94 -4.25
C ALA A 128 4.31 11.12 -3.26
N ILE A 129 3.82 10.89 -2.03
CA ILE A 129 3.79 11.95 -1.01
C ILE A 129 5.19 12.29 -0.52
N LEU A 130 6.03 11.27 -0.30
CA LEU A 130 7.34 11.47 0.30
C LEU A 130 8.33 12.15 -0.64
N ALA A 131 8.16 11.95 -1.95
CA ALA A 131 8.95 12.63 -2.98
C ALA A 131 8.60 14.12 -3.13
N ASN A 132 7.38 14.55 -2.81
CA ASN A 132 6.96 15.94 -2.91
C ASN A 132 7.12 16.68 -1.56
N PRO A 133 8.04 17.66 -1.43
CA PRO A 133 8.29 18.35 -0.17
C PRO A 133 7.06 19.06 0.40
N SER A 134 6.22 19.64 -0.47
CA SER A 134 5.00 20.35 -0.06
C SER A 134 3.95 19.38 0.46
N ALA A 135 3.79 18.23 -0.19
CA ALA A 135 2.89 17.16 0.24
C ALA A 135 3.33 16.57 1.58
N ARG A 136 4.62 16.25 1.69
CA ARG A 136 5.26 15.78 2.93
C ARG A 136 5.04 16.76 4.08
N GLN A 137 5.27 18.06 3.87
CA GLN A 137 5.07 19.07 4.92
C GLN A 137 3.62 19.15 5.38
N ARG A 138 2.65 19.04 4.46
CA ARG A 138 1.22 18.97 4.80
C ARG A 138 0.90 17.73 5.62
N LEU A 139 1.40 16.55 5.22
CA LEU A 139 1.22 15.31 5.95
C LEU A 139 1.75 15.44 7.39
N LEU A 140 2.99 15.90 7.56
CA LEU A 140 3.61 16.13 8.87
C LEU A 140 2.78 17.10 9.74
N SER A 141 2.24 18.17 9.14
CA SER A 141 1.39 19.14 9.83
C SER A 141 0.03 18.59 10.27
N ARG A 142 -0.45 17.52 9.62
CA ARG A 142 -1.70 16.83 9.97
C ARG A 142 -1.43 15.74 11.01
N LEU A 143 -0.39 14.93 10.81
CA LEU A 143 0.01 13.84 11.70
C LEU A 143 0.36 14.37 13.11
N SER A 144 1.09 15.50 13.20
CA SER A 144 1.51 16.08 14.49
C SER A 144 0.39 16.66 15.37
N ARG A 145 -0.88 16.57 14.94
CA ARG A 145 -2.02 17.14 15.66
C ARG A 145 -2.61 16.21 16.72
N PHE A 146 -2.37 14.92 16.61
CA PHE A 146 -2.86 13.90 17.54
C PHE A 146 -1.69 13.10 18.11
N ASP A 147 -1.94 12.36 19.18
CA ASP A 147 -0.98 11.38 19.71
C ASP A 147 -1.23 10.04 19.03
N LEU A 148 -0.17 9.28 18.73
CA LEU A 148 -0.25 8.10 17.89
C LEU A 148 0.37 6.89 18.57
N MET A 149 -0.37 5.79 18.57
CA MET A 149 0.17 4.45 18.85
C MET A 149 0.08 3.62 17.58
N LEU A 150 1.18 2.96 17.20
CA LEU A 150 1.22 2.04 16.08
C LEU A 150 1.67 0.69 16.59
N GLY A 151 1.25 -0.38 15.92
CA GLY A 151 1.90 -1.66 16.12
C GLY A 151 1.70 -2.62 14.98
N VAL A 152 2.55 -3.64 14.99
CA VAL A 152 2.62 -4.69 13.98
C VAL A 152 2.61 -6.05 14.67
N VAL A 153 2.23 -7.07 13.94
CA VAL A 153 2.38 -8.48 14.32
C VAL A 153 3.60 -9.07 13.62
N ARG A 154 4.09 -10.22 14.11
CA ARG A 154 5.24 -10.90 13.48
C ARG A 154 4.94 -11.42 12.07
N ALA A 155 3.72 -11.89 11.82
CA ALA A 155 3.31 -12.53 10.58
C ALA A 155 2.19 -11.75 9.88
N GLU A 156 2.53 -10.58 9.32
CA GLU A 156 1.54 -9.66 8.71
C GLU A 156 0.96 -10.21 7.40
N SER A 157 1.80 -10.84 6.58
CA SER A 157 1.42 -11.32 5.24
C SER A 157 1.00 -12.79 5.19
N PHE A 158 0.48 -13.32 6.30
CA PHE A 158 0.06 -14.73 6.39
C PHE A 158 -0.96 -15.12 5.32
N PHE A 159 -1.90 -14.24 4.99
CA PHE A 159 -2.93 -14.49 3.99
C PHE A 159 -2.43 -14.57 2.53
N ALA A 160 -1.14 -14.34 2.28
CA ALA A 160 -0.53 -14.57 0.97
C ALA A 160 -0.33 -16.06 0.65
N PHE A 161 -0.50 -16.94 1.65
CA PHE A 161 -0.24 -18.37 1.57
C PHE A 161 -1.55 -19.18 1.61
N THR A 162 -1.58 -20.30 0.88
CA THR A 162 -2.66 -21.28 0.93
C THR A 162 -2.47 -22.21 2.14
N GLY A 163 -3.53 -22.96 2.49
CA GLY A 163 -3.45 -23.92 3.59
C GLY A 163 -2.31 -24.94 3.44
N ASP A 164 -2.09 -25.44 2.22
CA ASP A 164 -1.01 -26.40 1.94
C ASP A 164 0.38 -25.77 2.14
N ASP A 165 0.56 -24.51 1.75
CA ASP A 165 1.84 -23.81 1.97
C ASP A 165 2.14 -23.62 3.45
N VAL A 166 1.10 -23.28 4.21
CA VAL A 166 1.21 -23.07 5.65
C VAL A 166 1.56 -24.40 6.32
N GLN A 167 0.99 -25.51 5.85
CA GLN A 167 1.25 -26.82 6.44
C GLN A 167 2.63 -27.40 6.06
N TYR A 168 3.00 -27.35 4.78
CA TYR A 168 4.16 -28.07 4.26
C TYR A 168 5.35 -27.17 3.90
N GLY A 169 5.18 -25.85 3.91
CA GLY A 169 6.16 -24.91 3.38
C GLY A 169 5.99 -24.66 1.88
N ILE A 170 6.94 -23.95 1.28
CA ILE A 170 6.91 -23.65 -0.16
C ILE A 170 8.24 -23.96 -0.83
N GLU A 171 8.17 -24.28 -2.12
CA GLU A 171 9.35 -24.45 -2.97
C GLU A 171 9.88 -23.10 -3.47
N ALA A 172 11.16 -23.09 -3.89
CA ALA A 172 11.83 -21.90 -4.41
C ALA A 172 11.13 -21.28 -5.64
N ASP A 173 10.54 -22.12 -6.51
CA ASP A 173 9.76 -21.68 -7.66
C ASP A 173 8.52 -20.88 -7.23
N ARG A 174 7.88 -21.35 -6.16
CA ARG A 174 6.67 -20.73 -5.62
C ARG A 174 7.01 -19.41 -4.93
N ARG A 175 8.10 -19.35 -4.15
CA ARG A 175 8.68 -18.10 -3.63
C ARG A 175 8.94 -17.10 -4.75
N THR A 176 9.64 -17.52 -5.81
CA THR A 176 9.97 -16.65 -6.95
C THR A 176 8.71 -16.11 -7.62
N LYS A 177 7.68 -16.94 -7.80
CA LYS A 177 6.40 -16.51 -8.38
C LYS A 177 5.72 -15.45 -7.51
N ILE A 178 5.61 -15.68 -6.20
CA ILE A 178 4.97 -14.77 -5.25
C ILE A 178 5.70 -13.41 -5.25
N LEU A 179 7.02 -13.41 -5.06
CA LEU A 179 7.82 -12.19 -5.02
C LEU A 179 7.79 -11.45 -6.36
N LYS A 180 7.84 -12.17 -7.48
CA LYS A 180 7.73 -11.57 -8.81
C LYS A 180 6.37 -10.92 -9.03
N THR A 181 5.27 -11.56 -8.60
CA THR A 181 3.94 -10.95 -8.68
C THR A 181 3.84 -9.70 -7.80
N TYR A 182 4.34 -9.77 -6.56
CA TYR A 182 4.40 -8.62 -5.66
C TYR A 182 5.15 -7.45 -6.29
N VAL A 183 6.37 -7.68 -6.80
CA VAL A 183 7.20 -6.62 -7.39
C VAL A 183 6.53 -6.04 -8.63
N LYS A 184 5.99 -6.87 -9.52
CA LYS A 184 5.33 -6.44 -10.75
C LYS A 184 4.08 -5.60 -10.48
N ASN A 185 3.30 -5.94 -9.46
CA ASN A 185 2.06 -5.24 -9.15
C ASN A 185 2.33 -4.00 -8.29
N THR A 186 3.46 -3.95 -7.58
CA THR A 186 3.80 -2.84 -6.67
C THR A 186 4.60 -1.74 -7.37
N TYR A 187 5.60 -2.10 -8.20
CA TYR A 187 6.55 -1.17 -8.80
C TYR A 187 6.40 -1.09 -10.32
N LYS A 188 6.75 0.06 -10.90
CA LYS A 188 6.73 0.27 -12.37
C LYS A 188 8.08 0.05 -13.05
N TYR A 189 9.19 0.30 -12.34
CA TYR A 189 10.55 0.33 -12.91
C TYR A 189 11.51 -0.60 -12.16
N HIS A 190 12.61 -0.99 -12.81
CA HIS A 190 13.72 -1.79 -12.23
C HIS A 190 13.28 -3.09 -11.54
N LEU A 191 12.28 -3.77 -12.12
CA LEU A 191 11.65 -4.95 -11.50
C LEU A 191 12.65 -6.09 -11.27
N THR A 192 13.60 -6.27 -12.19
CA THR A 192 14.60 -7.34 -12.12
C THR A 192 15.58 -7.09 -10.99
N GLU A 193 16.08 -5.86 -10.86
CA GLU A 193 17.04 -5.45 -9.85
C GLU A 193 16.41 -5.45 -8.45
N ILE A 194 15.18 -4.95 -8.34
CA ILE A 194 14.42 -4.97 -7.08
C ILE A 194 14.19 -6.42 -6.63
N LEU A 195 13.73 -7.30 -7.53
CA LEU A 195 13.49 -8.70 -7.20
C LEU A 195 14.78 -9.40 -6.75
N ALA A 196 15.90 -9.17 -7.44
CA ALA A 196 17.18 -9.74 -7.07
C ALA A 196 17.65 -9.26 -5.69
N THR A 197 17.41 -7.99 -5.36
CA THR A 197 17.76 -7.41 -4.05
C THR A 197 16.93 -8.04 -2.94
N ILE A 198 15.61 -8.19 -3.13
CA ILE A 198 14.71 -8.83 -2.15
C ILE A 198 15.13 -10.28 -1.92
N VAL A 199 15.40 -11.03 -2.99
CA VAL A 199 15.84 -12.43 -2.86
C VAL A 199 17.17 -12.50 -2.12
N ASN A 200 18.11 -11.61 -2.40
CA ASN A 200 19.40 -11.59 -1.72
C ASN A 200 19.30 -11.29 -0.22
N GLU A 201 18.48 -10.31 0.15
CA GLU A 201 18.31 -9.87 1.55
C GLU A 201 17.61 -10.93 2.41
N TYR A 202 16.52 -11.51 1.90
CA TYR A 202 15.69 -12.48 2.63
C TYR A 202 16.07 -13.93 2.30
N THR A 203 17.35 -14.21 2.04
CA THR A 203 17.85 -15.58 2.00
C THR A 203 18.83 -15.75 3.13
N ASP A 204 18.57 -16.72 4.02
CA ASP A 204 19.55 -17.08 5.05
C ASP A 204 20.71 -17.84 4.39
N TRP A 205 21.77 -17.10 4.07
CA TRP A 205 22.99 -17.64 3.46
C TRP A 205 23.81 -18.51 4.40
N ASP A 206 23.57 -18.45 5.71
CA ASP A 206 24.26 -19.28 6.71
C ASP A 206 23.72 -20.73 6.70
N ARG A 207 22.53 -20.96 6.12
CA ARG A 207 21.91 -22.28 5.97
C ARG A 207 22.08 -22.83 4.55
N PRO A 208 22.92 -23.87 4.33
CA PRO A 208 23.14 -24.41 2.99
C PRO A 208 21.95 -25.23 2.47
N VAL A 209 21.10 -25.75 3.35
CA VAL A 209 19.89 -26.51 2.98
C VAL A 209 18.67 -25.64 3.15
N GLN A 210 18.06 -25.32 2.02
CA GLN A 210 16.83 -24.54 1.92
C GLN A 210 15.62 -25.46 2.13
N HIS A 211 15.17 -25.60 3.38
CA HIS A 211 13.97 -26.36 3.71
C HIS A 211 12.70 -25.59 3.32
N PRO A 212 11.63 -26.22 2.79
CA PRO A 212 10.42 -25.52 2.34
C PRO A 212 9.77 -24.60 3.38
N VAL A 213 9.85 -24.98 4.67
CA VAL A 213 9.36 -24.16 5.79
C VAL A 213 10.18 -22.87 5.95
N ASN A 214 11.52 -22.94 5.81
CA ASN A 214 12.37 -21.76 5.91
C ASN A 214 12.10 -20.83 4.73
N ILE A 215 11.97 -21.37 3.51
CA ILE A 215 11.64 -20.59 2.31
C ILE A 215 10.29 -19.87 2.49
N ARG A 216 9.30 -20.55 3.08
CA ARG A 216 8.00 -19.97 3.41
C ARG A 216 8.15 -18.82 4.40
N ASP A 217 8.86 -19.04 5.50
CA ASP A 217 9.01 -18.05 6.56
C ASP A 217 9.82 -16.83 6.10
N GLU A 218 10.90 -17.02 5.34
CA GLU A 218 11.66 -15.95 4.66
C GLU A 218 10.76 -15.13 3.71
N THR A 219 9.93 -15.82 2.92
CA THR A 219 9.01 -15.15 1.98
C THR A 219 7.92 -14.39 2.73
N LEU A 220 7.42 -14.95 3.83
CA LEU A 220 6.43 -14.31 4.71
C LEU A 220 7.02 -13.05 5.34
N GLU A 221 8.26 -13.10 5.81
CA GLU A 221 8.99 -11.97 6.37
C GLU A 221 9.16 -10.86 5.33
N ALA A 222 9.66 -11.20 4.14
CA ALA A 222 9.84 -10.25 3.03
C ALA A 222 8.55 -9.51 2.65
N LEU A 223 7.43 -10.24 2.58
CA LEU A 223 6.13 -9.63 2.27
C LEU A 223 5.59 -8.80 3.44
N SER A 224 5.73 -9.29 4.68
CA SER A 224 5.28 -8.61 5.89
C SER A 224 5.97 -7.27 6.05
N ASP A 225 7.28 -7.25 5.82
CA ASP A 225 8.09 -6.05 5.89
C ASP A 225 7.70 -5.04 4.82
N ALA A 226 7.57 -5.49 3.59
CA ALA A 226 7.29 -4.60 2.46
C ALA A 226 5.86 -4.02 2.50
N GLN A 227 4.86 -4.81 2.91
CA GLN A 227 3.46 -4.39 2.89
C GLN A 227 3.01 -3.63 4.14
N VAL A 228 3.56 -3.99 5.31
CA VAL A 228 3.05 -3.49 6.59
C VAL A 228 4.16 -2.88 7.45
N VAL A 229 5.22 -3.64 7.79
CA VAL A 229 6.19 -3.19 8.81
C VAL A 229 6.91 -1.92 8.35
N ALA A 230 7.57 -1.92 7.19
CA ALA A 230 8.31 -0.75 6.72
C ALA A 230 7.42 0.50 6.56
N PRO A 231 6.20 0.43 5.97
CA PRO A 231 5.27 1.56 5.95
C PRO A 231 4.80 2.05 7.34
N VAL A 232 4.62 1.16 8.30
CA VAL A 232 4.24 1.50 9.68
C VAL A 232 5.39 2.21 10.39
N ILE A 233 6.60 1.66 10.30
CA ILE A 233 7.81 2.27 10.88
C ILE A 233 8.07 3.64 10.26
N ASN A 234 8.01 3.77 8.94
CA ASN A 234 8.16 5.07 8.27
C ASN A 234 7.10 6.09 8.74
N THR A 235 5.88 5.64 9.00
CA THR A 235 4.84 6.51 9.58
C THR A 235 5.17 6.92 11.01
N ALA A 236 5.68 5.99 11.82
CA ALA A 236 6.14 6.26 13.18
C ALA A 236 7.29 7.27 13.21
N ASP A 237 8.26 7.16 12.29
CA ASP A 237 9.37 8.08 12.13
C ASP A 237 8.91 9.49 11.74
N LEU A 238 8.01 9.58 10.76
CA LEU A 238 7.44 10.86 10.33
C LEU A 238 6.62 11.54 11.44
N HIS A 239 5.85 10.76 12.20
CA HIS A 239 5.06 11.28 13.30
C HIS A 239 5.96 11.72 14.47
N SER A 240 6.94 10.90 14.85
CA SER A 240 7.84 11.17 15.97
C SER A 240 8.78 12.36 15.74
N ALA A 241 9.11 12.67 14.47
CA ALA A 241 9.90 13.84 14.10
C ALA A 241 9.27 15.17 14.57
N ASN A 242 7.94 15.27 14.58
CA ASN A 242 7.21 16.50 14.93
C ASN A 242 6.38 16.37 16.21
N ARG A 243 6.14 15.16 16.73
CA ARG A 243 5.29 14.91 17.90
C ARG A 243 5.92 13.88 18.84
N ARG A 244 6.09 14.27 20.10
CA ARG A 244 6.76 13.43 21.12
C ARG A 244 5.95 12.20 21.54
N ASN A 245 4.62 12.26 21.48
CA ASN A 245 3.74 11.18 21.93
C ASN A 245 3.49 10.18 20.79
N SER A 246 4.52 9.38 20.50
CA SER A 246 4.50 8.29 19.53
C SER A 246 4.85 7.00 20.25
N TYR A 247 3.98 6.01 20.19
CA TYR A 247 4.18 4.70 20.82
C TYR A 247 4.20 3.63 19.74
N LEU A 248 5.15 2.70 19.82
CA LEU A 248 5.23 1.54 18.92
C LEU A 248 5.14 0.27 19.77
N PHE A 249 4.40 -0.73 19.29
CA PHE A 249 4.42 -2.08 19.87
C PHE A 249 4.56 -3.15 18.79
N VAL A 250 5.15 -4.28 19.17
CA VAL A 250 5.19 -5.50 18.35
C VAL A 250 4.43 -6.57 19.11
N PHE A 251 3.43 -7.15 18.46
CA PHE A 251 2.61 -8.20 19.04
C PHE A 251 3.09 -9.57 18.55
N ASP A 252 3.73 -10.31 19.45
CA ASP A 252 4.36 -11.62 19.17
C ASP A 252 3.59 -12.79 19.80
N TYR A 253 2.52 -12.52 20.55
CA TYR A 253 1.75 -13.59 21.20
C TYR A 253 0.92 -14.36 20.18
N GLN A 254 1.16 -15.67 20.08
CA GLN A 254 0.35 -16.58 19.27
C GLN A 254 -0.68 -17.30 20.12
N THR A 255 -1.93 -17.29 19.65
CA THR A 255 -3.01 -18.06 20.27
C THR A 255 -2.81 -19.54 19.97
N LYS A 256 -3.00 -20.40 20.99
CA LYS A 256 -2.82 -21.86 20.88
C LYS A 256 -3.61 -22.49 19.72
N TYR A 257 -4.78 -21.94 19.42
CA TYR A 257 -5.69 -22.39 18.36
C TYR A 257 -5.75 -21.38 17.21
N GLY A 258 -4.67 -20.61 17.01
CA GLY A 258 -4.56 -19.68 15.88
C GLY A 258 -4.21 -20.40 14.58
N ASP A 259 -4.56 -19.78 13.46
CA ASP A 259 -4.33 -20.31 12.11
C ASP A 259 -2.85 -20.41 11.74
N TYR A 260 -1.99 -19.67 12.46
CA TYR A 260 -0.54 -19.71 12.31
C TYR A 260 0.10 -20.24 13.59
N GLN A 261 0.36 -21.55 13.59
CA GLN A 261 1.14 -22.20 14.63
C GLN A 261 2.61 -22.18 14.22
N GLN A 262 3.41 -21.30 14.82
CA GLN A 262 4.85 -21.46 14.73
C GLN A 262 5.21 -22.66 15.60
N VAL A 263 5.72 -23.72 14.96
CA VAL A 263 6.36 -24.82 15.69
C VAL A 263 7.57 -24.19 16.36
N SER A 264 7.57 -24.08 17.69
CA SER A 264 8.77 -23.66 18.40
C SER A 264 9.88 -24.61 18.00
N SER A 265 11.02 -24.06 17.57
CA SER A 265 12.24 -24.81 17.37
C SER A 265 12.81 -25.23 18.73
N ASP A 266 12.03 -25.93 19.55
CA ASP A 266 12.48 -26.63 20.75
C ASP A 266 13.04 -28.01 20.35
N PHE A 267 13.90 -28.03 19.33
CA PHE A 267 14.79 -29.14 19.03
C PHE A 267 16.21 -28.79 19.47
N ASP A 268 16.33 -28.35 20.72
CA ASP A 268 17.58 -28.40 21.47
C ASP A 268 17.35 -29.25 22.73
N THR A 269 17.47 -30.57 22.57
CA THR A 269 17.87 -31.51 23.63
C THR A 269 18.53 -32.74 23.03
#